data_AF-A0A554RZI9-F1
#
_entry.id   AF-A0A554RZI9-F1
#
_cell.length_a   1.000
_cell.length_b   1.000
_cell.length_c   1.000
_cell.angle_alpha   90.00
_cell.angle_beta   90.00
_cell.angle_gamma   90.00
#
_symmetry.space_group_name_H-M   'P 1'
#
loop_
_entity.id
_entity.type
_entity.pdbx_description
1 polymer ?
#
loop_
_entity_poly.entity_id
_entity_poly.type
_entity_poly.pdbx_seq_one_letter_code
_entity_poly.pdbx_strand_id
1 'polypeptide(L)'
;MPLSQFFTLHAIKGKDIFVVDDHHKALAAWALVRRSMANAPNLITIDHHTDTYEAFLGHAHWEAHEGRVSDQEAFRLSLVSQIDWLGDQSITDAITKLKYDEHIDAATCSGTLDSAFCIQLSDSGATPSVEQIAYDKSRGENWPNPPSVPVPQRPMSYTPTPNRIYALPFDCFIGCHAMPHNDACNIQQSNEIIESKYLDDQLARGSEISSCIGLAHLEAAPYILDIDLDAFHTRRAISPQDSATFYRLIKNAAAITIATEAECVEELWLDEDDVTGADDLLQELLAHIDHAL
;
A
#
# COMPACT_ATOMS: atom_id res chain seq x y z
N MET A 1 0.86 26.83 0.25
CA MET A 1 -0.62 26.62 0.23
C MET A 1 -0.99 25.73 1.41
N PRO A 2 -2.18 25.83 2.03
CA PRO A 2 -2.54 24.96 3.15
C PRO A 2 -2.72 23.51 2.67
N LEU A 3 -2.24 22.54 3.44
CA LEU A 3 -2.33 21.11 3.07
C LEU A 3 -3.78 20.60 2.95
N SER A 4 -4.73 21.25 3.64
CA SER A 4 -6.15 20.91 3.60
C SER A 4 -6.81 21.08 2.23
N GLN A 5 -6.10 21.59 1.22
CA GLN A 5 -6.61 21.64 -0.16
C GLN A 5 -6.49 20.30 -0.90
N PHE A 6 -5.67 19.38 -0.39
CA PHE A 6 -5.38 18.09 -1.03
C PHE A 6 -6.31 16.97 -0.59
N PHE A 7 -7.13 17.19 0.44
CA PHE A 7 -8.02 16.19 0.99
C PHE A 7 -9.30 16.81 1.53
N THR A 8 -10.35 16.00 1.63
CA THR A 8 -11.52 16.27 2.47
C THR A 8 -11.35 15.56 3.80
N LEU A 9 -11.49 16.30 4.91
CA LEU A 9 -11.40 15.73 6.26
C LEU A 9 -12.80 15.36 6.78
N HIS A 10 -12.95 14.12 7.20
CA HIS A 10 -14.09 13.64 7.98
C HIS A 10 -13.62 13.28 9.39
N ALA A 11 -14.46 13.56 10.38
CA ALA A 11 -14.24 13.11 11.76
C ALA A 11 -15.37 12.16 12.15
N ILE A 12 -15.07 10.86 12.25
CA ILE A 12 -16.04 9.83 12.64
C ILE A 12 -15.69 9.36 14.04
N LYS A 13 -16.57 9.64 15.00
CA LYS A 13 -16.41 9.26 16.42
C LYS A 13 -15.03 9.65 17.01
N GLY A 14 -14.47 10.76 16.54
CA GLY A 14 -13.17 11.28 16.99
C GLY A 14 -11.95 10.70 16.27
N LYS A 15 -12.13 9.85 15.25
CA LYS A 15 -11.06 9.44 14.33
C LYS A 15 -11.05 10.32 13.10
N ASP A 16 -9.87 10.79 12.72
CA ASP A 16 -9.65 11.58 11.51
C ASP A 16 -9.55 10.65 10.29
N ILE A 17 -10.37 10.94 9.28
CA ILE A 17 -10.44 10.23 8.00
C ILE A 17 -10.18 11.25 6.89
N PHE A 18 -9.14 11.04 6.10
CA PHE A 18 -8.70 11.94 5.05
C PHE A 18 -9.00 11.32 3.69
N VAL A 19 -9.84 11.96 2.88
CA VAL A 19 -10.22 11.47 1.55
C VAL A 19 -9.50 12.29 0.48
N VAL A 20 -8.79 11.63 -0.43
CA VAL A 20 -8.07 12.24 -1.56
C VAL A 20 -8.60 11.72 -2.89
N ASP A 21 -8.55 12.56 -3.92
CA ASP A 21 -8.98 12.22 -5.28
C ASP A 21 -7.91 11.42 -6.05
N ASP A 22 -6.63 11.81 -5.93
CA ASP A 22 -5.48 11.03 -6.43
C ASP A 22 -4.64 10.51 -5.26
N HIS A 23 -4.18 9.27 -5.32
CA HIS A 23 -3.55 8.60 -4.16
C HIS A 23 -2.30 9.32 -3.65
N HIS A 24 -1.46 9.84 -4.56
CA HIS A 24 -0.26 10.59 -4.19
C HIS A 24 -0.50 11.84 -3.32
N LYS A 25 -1.73 12.37 -3.28
CA LYS A 25 -2.11 13.48 -2.39
C LYS A 25 -2.21 13.07 -0.92
N ALA A 26 -2.28 11.77 -0.62
CA ALA A 26 -2.29 11.23 0.75
C ALA A 26 -1.07 11.68 1.58
N LEU A 27 0.06 11.98 0.91
CA LEU A 27 1.25 12.57 1.54
C LEU A 27 0.93 13.82 2.38
N ALA A 28 -0.07 14.63 1.97
CA ALA A 28 -0.52 15.78 2.74
C ALA A 28 -1.09 15.40 4.10
N ALA A 29 -1.96 14.39 4.14
CA ALA A 29 -2.56 13.88 5.37
C ALA A 29 -1.51 13.21 6.25
N TRP A 30 -0.64 12.39 5.66
CA TRP A 30 0.43 11.69 6.39
C TRP A 30 1.41 12.66 7.07
N ALA A 31 1.76 13.76 6.40
CA ALA A 31 2.58 14.81 7.01
C ALA A 31 1.90 15.44 8.24
N LEU A 32 0.58 15.66 8.21
CA LEU A 32 -0.16 16.18 9.36
C LEU A 32 -0.21 15.16 10.52
N VAL A 33 -0.43 13.89 10.21
CA VAL A 33 -0.40 12.81 11.20
C VAL A 33 0.99 12.71 11.82
N ARG A 34 2.05 12.71 11.02
CA ARG A 34 3.46 12.69 11.47
C ARG A 34 3.77 13.80 12.48
N ARG A 35 3.27 15.02 12.25
CA ARG A 35 3.46 16.19 13.13
C ARG A 35 2.79 16.03 14.49
N SER A 36 1.76 15.21 14.59
CA SER A 36 1.07 14.93 15.86
C SER A 36 1.78 13.87 16.71
N MET A 37 2.86 13.27 16.20
CA MET A 37 3.53 12.12 16.81
C MET A 37 5.01 12.40 17.10
N ALA A 38 5.55 11.74 18.13
CA ALA A 38 6.98 11.80 18.42
C ALA A 38 7.81 11.08 17.34
N ASN A 39 7.38 9.88 16.96
CA ASN A 39 8.02 9.05 15.93
C ASN A 39 7.15 8.96 14.68
N ALA A 40 7.76 8.66 13.54
CA ALA A 40 7.01 8.45 12.32
C ALA A 40 6.11 7.22 12.46
N PRO A 41 4.85 7.29 12.02
CA PRO A 41 3.97 6.13 12.01
C PRO A 41 4.38 5.15 10.90
N ASN A 42 3.98 3.90 11.05
CA ASN A 42 3.96 2.94 9.95
C ASN A 42 2.76 3.23 9.02
N LEU A 43 2.82 2.68 7.81
CA LEU A 43 1.68 2.59 6.90
C LEU A 43 1.28 1.13 6.72
N ILE A 44 -0.02 0.86 6.80
CA ILE A 44 -0.63 -0.36 6.29
C ILE A 44 -1.54 0.11 5.17
N THR A 45 -1.22 -0.24 3.93
CA THR A 45 -2.05 0.12 2.77
C THR A 45 -2.76 -1.10 2.21
N ILE A 46 -4.02 -0.92 1.80
CA ILE A 46 -4.84 -1.89 1.06
C ILE A 46 -5.15 -1.24 -0.29
N ASP A 47 -4.72 -1.89 -1.36
CA ASP A 47 -4.61 -1.27 -2.69
C ASP A 47 -4.78 -2.34 -3.79
N HIS A 48 -5.14 -1.95 -5.02
CA HIS A 48 -4.89 -2.79 -6.16
C HIS A 48 -3.40 -2.88 -6.50
N HIS A 49 -2.73 -1.74 -6.55
CA HIS A 49 -1.34 -1.55 -6.96
C HIS A 49 -0.38 -1.66 -5.76
N THR A 50 0.92 -1.77 -6.01
CA THR A 50 1.89 -1.84 -4.91
C THR A 50 2.25 -0.46 -4.37
N ASP A 51 2.10 0.59 -5.18
CA ASP A 51 2.43 1.96 -4.82
C ASP A 51 3.89 2.16 -4.37
N THR A 52 4.79 1.40 -5.01
CA THR A 52 6.20 1.28 -4.61
C THR A 52 7.18 1.87 -5.60
N TYR A 53 6.74 2.66 -6.58
CA TYR A 53 7.69 3.32 -7.47
C TYR A 53 8.53 4.34 -6.71
N GLU A 54 9.80 4.47 -7.11
CA GLU A 54 10.68 5.36 -6.39
C GLU A 54 10.22 6.82 -6.60
N ALA A 55 10.36 7.68 -5.59
CA ALA A 55 9.80 9.04 -5.61
C ALA A 55 10.29 9.93 -6.77
N PHE A 56 9.37 10.62 -7.47
CA PHE A 56 9.64 11.53 -8.59
C PHE A 56 10.18 10.86 -9.88
N LEU A 57 9.89 9.57 -10.10
CA LEU A 57 10.31 8.83 -11.29
C LEU A 57 9.79 9.47 -12.58
N GLY A 58 8.48 9.67 -12.67
CA GLY A 58 7.81 10.26 -13.82
C GLY A 58 8.24 11.69 -14.06
N HIS A 59 8.42 12.48 -12.99
CA HIS A 59 8.91 13.85 -13.12
C HIS A 59 10.35 13.90 -13.65
N ALA A 60 11.26 13.09 -13.10
CA ALA A 60 12.64 13.04 -13.56
C ALA A 60 12.76 12.54 -15.01
N HIS A 61 11.91 11.57 -15.39
CA HIS A 61 11.82 11.11 -16.77
C HIS A 61 11.45 12.26 -17.72
N TRP A 62 10.42 13.04 -17.36
CA TRP A 62 9.99 14.19 -18.16
C TRP A 62 11.07 15.28 -18.25
N GLU A 63 11.72 15.62 -17.14
CA GLU A 63 12.80 16.61 -17.11
C GLU A 63 14.00 16.18 -17.95
N ALA A 64 14.31 14.88 -17.98
CA ALA A 64 15.36 14.33 -18.82
C ALA A 64 14.98 14.28 -20.30
N HIS A 65 13.74 13.92 -20.61
CA HIS A 65 13.21 13.96 -21.98
C HIS A 65 13.34 15.36 -22.59
N GLU A 66 13.10 16.39 -21.79
CA GLU A 66 13.20 17.79 -22.16
C GLU A 66 14.65 18.34 -22.15
N GLY A 67 15.64 17.50 -21.82
CA GLY A 67 17.06 17.86 -21.79
C GLY A 67 17.45 18.80 -20.64
N ARG A 68 16.60 18.98 -19.62
CA ARG A 68 16.89 19.82 -18.44
C ARG A 68 17.72 19.08 -17.40
N VAL A 69 17.63 17.75 -17.37
CA VAL A 69 18.34 16.86 -16.45
C VAL A 69 19.06 15.77 -17.25
N SER A 70 20.34 15.53 -16.95
CA SER A 70 21.11 14.42 -17.56
C SER A 70 21.22 13.20 -16.64
N ASP A 71 21.12 13.41 -15.32
CA ASP A 71 21.22 12.37 -14.30
C ASP A 71 19.91 12.34 -13.50
N GLN A 72 19.02 11.41 -13.88
CA GLN A 72 17.69 11.30 -13.29
C GLN A 72 17.73 10.86 -11.83
N GLU A 73 18.63 9.95 -11.48
CA GLU A 73 18.74 9.42 -10.12
C GLU A 73 19.20 10.52 -9.16
N ALA A 74 20.30 11.21 -9.48
CA ALA A 74 20.79 12.31 -8.66
C ALA A 74 19.75 13.43 -8.51
N PHE A 75 19.00 13.72 -9.58
CA PHE A 75 17.93 14.70 -9.55
C PHE A 75 16.79 14.29 -8.61
N ARG A 76 16.29 13.06 -8.70
CA ARG A 76 15.25 12.52 -7.81
C ARG A 76 15.67 12.56 -6.35
N LEU A 77 16.88 12.05 -6.04
CA LEU A 77 17.41 12.06 -4.67
C LEU A 77 17.51 13.49 -4.13
N SER A 78 17.86 14.46 -4.99
CA SER A 78 17.87 15.87 -4.59
C SER A 78 16.47 16.39 -4.24
N LEU A 79 15.42 15.97 -4.95
CA LEU A 79 14.02 16.35 -4.66
C LEU A 79 13.52 15.70 -3.37
N VAL A 80 13.83 14.42 -3.15
CA VAL A 80 13.51 13.72 -1.89
C VAL A 80 14.15 14.43 -0.69
N SER A 81 15.41 14.85 -0.81
CA SER A 81 16.11 15.56 0.27
C SER A 81 15.54 16.94 0.62
N GLN A 82 14.69 17.51 -0.25
CA GLN A 82 14.03 18.79 -0.04
C GLN A 82 12.67 18.65 0.66
N ILE A 83 12.17 17.43 0.81
CA ILE A 83 10.91 17.17 1.53
C ILE A 83 11.14 17.43 3.02
N ASP A 84 10.47 18.46 3.53
CA ASP A 84 10.38 18.80 4.94
C ASP A 84 8.93 18.60 5.37
N TRP A 85 8.67 17.51 6.08
CA TRP A 85 7.33 17.18 6.55
C TRP A 85 6.75 18.20 7.52
N LEU A 86 7.56 19.09 8.12
CA LEU A 86 7.08 20.22 8.93
C LEU A 86 6.58 21.40 8.09
N GLY A 87 7.01 21.51 6.83
CA GLY A 87 6.73 22.64 5.96
C GLY A 87 5.61 22.36 4.95
N ASP A 88 4.47 23.03 5.10
CA ASP A 88 3.33 22.91 4.15
C ASP A 88 3.73 23.18 2.70
N GLN A 89 4.62 24.15 2.47
CA GLN A 89 5.08 24.46 1.12
C GLN A 89 5.95 23.33 0.55
N SER A 90 6.80 22.72 1.36
CA SER A 90 7.64 21.61 0.91
C SER A 90 6.79 20.39 0.51
N ILE A 91 5.82 20.01 1.33
CA ILE A 91 4.87 18.93 1.00
C ILE A 91 4.05 19.27 -0.24
N THR A 92 3.56 20.51 -0.35
CA THR A 92 2.84 20.97 -1.56
C THR A 92 3.72 20.84 -2.81
N ASP A 93 4.98 21.29 -2.74
CA ASP A 93 5.92 21.25 -3.85
C ASP A 93 6.28 19.81 -4.24
N ALA A 94 6.29 18.88 -3.29
CA ALA A 94 6.47 17.46 -3.54
C ALA A 94 5.26 16.87 -4.27
N ILE A 95 4.05 17.03 -3.73
CA ILE A 95 2.80 16.49 -4.31
C ILE A 95 2.63 16.93 -5.76
N THR A 96 2.92 18.19 -6.09
CA THR A 96 2.78 18.69 -7.48
C THR A 96 3.71 18.01 -8.49
N LYS A 97 4.79 17.36 -8.03
CA LYS A 97 5.77 16.67 -8.87
C LYS A 97 5.62 15.15 -8.82
N LEU A 98 5.10 14.61 -7.71
CA LEU A 98 4.81 13.18 -7.61
C LEU A 98 3.77 12.77 -8.64
N LYS A 99 3.88 11.53 -9.11
CA LYS A 99 2.95 10.90 -10.05
C LYS A 99 2.66 9.48 -9.60
N TYR A 100 1.39 9.09 -9.65
CA TYR A 100 0.96 7.72 -9.39
C TYR A 100 1.55 7.18 -8.05
N ASP A 101 1.94 5.92 -8.05
CA ASP A 101 2.61 5.03 -7.09
C ASP A 101 3.90 5.54 -6.42
N GLU A 102 4.26 6.82 -6.52
CA GLU A 102 5.56 7.35 -6.05
C GLU A 102 5.56 7.83 -4.60
N HIS A 103 4.38 7.92 -4.00
CA HIS A 103 4.17 8.73 -2.81
C HIS A 103 4.56 8.02 -1.51
N ILE A 104 4.49 6.68 -1.46
CA ILE A 104 4.97 5.88 -0.33
C ILE A 104 6.50 6.03 -0.20
N ASP A 105 7.25 5.92 -1.30
CA ASP A 105 8.70 6.11 -1.31
C ASP A 105 9.12 7.53 -0.91
N ALA A 106 8.37 8.53 -1.36
CA ALA A 106 8.57 9.91 -0.94
C ALA A 106 8.35 10.08 0.57
N ALA A 107 7.33 9.42 1.12
CA ALA A 107 6.97 9.50 2.52
C ALA A 107 7.96 8.78 3.45
N THR A 108 8.43 7.58 3.10
CA THR A 108 9.43 6.86 3.91
C THR A 108 10.80 7.52 3.82
N CYS A 109 11.26 7.91 2.63
CA CYS A 109 12.57 8.53 2.46
C CYS A 109 12.67 9.94 3.06
N SER A 110 11.55 10.64 3.25
CA SER A 110 11.49 11.94 3.94
C SER A 110 11.29 11.85 5.46
N GLY A 111 11.09 10.65 6.01
CA GLY A 111 10.76 10.44 7.43
C GLY A 111 9.35 10.89 7.81
N THR A 112 8.46 11.05 6.82
CA THR A 112 7.01 11.22 7.03
C THR A 112 6.40 9.92 7.56
N LEU A 113 6.83 8.79 7.01
CA LEU A 113 6.53 7.43 7.47
C LEU A 113 7.81 6.73 7.93
N ASP A 114 7.70 5.77 8.84
CA ASP A 114 8.83 4.92 9.24
C ASP A 114 9.01 3.73 8.28
N SER A 115 7.92 3.00 8.05
CA SER A 115 7.88 1.81 7.20
C SER A 115 6.51 1.69 6.55
N ALA A 116 6.41 1.05 5.39
CA ALA A 116 5.15 0.76 4.71
C ALA A 116 4.99 -0.74 4.45
N PHE A 117 3.81 -1.26 4.76
CA PHE A 117 3.40 -2.63 4.47
C PHE A 117 2.22 -2.58 3.51
N CYS A 118 2.43 -3.05 2.28
CA CYS A 118 1.44 -2.97 1.21
C CYS A 118 0.72 -4.30 1.09
N ILE A 119 -0.61 -4.27 1.15
CA ILE A 119 -1.50 -5.40 0.88
C ILE A 119 -2.16 -5.09 -0.46
N GLN A 120 -1.74 -5.81 -1.50
CA GLN A 120 -2.11 -5.49 -2.87
C GLN A 120 -2.73 -6.67 -3.63
N LEU A 121 -3.45 -6.38 -4.72
CA LEU A 121 -4.09 -7.39 -5.58
C LEU A 121 -3.33 -7.66 -6.87
N SER A 122 -2.51 -6.71 -7.34
CA SER A 122 -1.66 -6.81 -8.51
C SER A 122 -0.19 -6.94 -8.14
N ASP A 123 0.65 -7.22 -9.15
CA ASP A 123 2.10 -7.29 -9.01
C ASP A 123 2.57 -8.18 -7.84
N SER A 124 2.37 -9.50 -8.00
CA SER A 124 2.80 -10.53 -7.06
C SER A 124 4.33 -10.60 -6.84
N GLY A 125 5.10 -9.70 -7.46
CA GLY A 125 6.55 -9.53 -7.30
C GLY A 125 6.97 -8.95 -5.95
N ALA A 126 6.11 -9.06 -4.94
CA ALA A 126 6.27 -8.72 -3.53
C ALA A 126 7.69 -8.90 -2.95
N THR A 127 7.95 -8.30 -1.80
CA THR A 127 9.29 -8.35 -1.19
C THR A 127 9.74 -9.81 -0.98
N PRO A 128 10.80 -10.26 -1.67
CA PRO A 128 11.18 -11.66 -1.63
C PRO A 128 11.90 -11.99 -0.31
N SER A 129 11.60 -13.16 0.25
CA SER A 129 12.32 -13.66 1.41
C SER A 129 13.72 -14.14 1.03
N VAL A 130 14.60 -14.24 2.02
CA VAL A 130 15.95 -14.80 1.86
C VAL A 130 15.87 -16.23 1.33
N GLU A 131 14.91 -17.01 1.82
CA GLU A 131 14.64 -18.38 1.38
C GLU A 131 14.17 -18.43 -0.08
N GLN A 132 13.27 -17.53 -0.50
CA GLN A 132 12.78 -17.45 -1.87
C GLN A 132 13.90 -17.09 -2.85
N ILE A 133 14.74 -16.10 -2.51
CA ILE A 133 15.91 -15.72 -3.32
C ILE A 133 16.85 -16.92 -3.51
N ALA A 134 17.15 -17.64 -2.42
CA ALA A 134 18.02 -18.82 -2.48
C ALA A 134 17.41 -19.94 -3.33
N TYR A 135 16.10 -20.18 -3.19
CA TYR A 135 15.37 -21.18 -3.96
C TYR A 135 15.34 -20.87 -5.46
N ASP A 136 14.98 -19.65 -5.84
CA ASP A 136 14.91 -19.24 -7.25
C ASP A 136 16.29 -19.27 -7.93
N LYS A 137 17.34 -18.83 -7.21
CA LYS A 137 18.72 -18.98 -7.68
C LYS A 137 19.10 -20.44 -7.91
N SER A 138 18.82 -21.30 -6.93
CA SER A 138 19.12 -22.74 -7.03
C SER A 138 18.33 -23.42 -8.16
N ARG A 139 17.08 -23.02 -8.38
CA ARG A 139 16.26 -23.49 -9.50
C ARG A 139 16.87 -23.11 -10.85
N GLY A 140 17.33 -21.88 -11.00
CA GLY A 140 18.00 -21.41 -12.22
C GLY A 140 19.32 -22.14 -12.49
N GLU A 141 20.15 -22.33 -11.47
CA GLU A 141 21.48 -22.97 -11.59
C GLU A 141 21.41 -24.49 -11.85
N ASN A 142 20.39 -25.17 -11.30
CA ASN A 142 20.30 -26.64 -11.41
C ASN A 142 19.46 -27.13 -12.58
N TRP A 143 18.78 -26.27 -13.33
CA TRP A 143 17.90 -26.65 -14.43
C TRP A 143 18.60 -27.58 -15.45
N PRO A 144 18.01 -28.73 -15.82
CA PRO A 144 16.64 -29.19 -15.55
C PRO A 144 16.45 -30.05 -14.29
N ASN A 145 17.47 -30.18 -13.43
CA ASN A 145 17.36 -30.94 -12.18
C ASN A 145 16.63 -30.14 -11.10
N PRO A 146 16.08 -30.81 -10.07
CA PRO A 146 15.48 -30.13 -8.93
C PRO A 146 16.47 -29.18 -8.22
N PRO A 147 15.99 -28.10 -7.58
CA PRO A 147 16.80 -27.23 -6.76
C PRO A 147 17.55 -28.01 -5.66
N SER A 148 18.76 -27.57 -5.35
CA SER A 148 19.61 -28.10 -4.27
C SER A 148 19.19 -27.64 -2.87
N VAL A 149 18.23 -26.72 -2.77
CA VAL A 149 17.68 -26.19 -1.52
C VAL A 149 16.18 -26.53 -1.40
N PRO A 150 15.64 -26.69 -0.19
CA PRO A 150 14.23 -27.01 0.00
C PRO A 150 13.31 -25.88 -0.50
N VAL A 151 12.07 -26.24 -0.84
CA VAL A 151 11.01 -25.27 -1.12
C VAL A 151 10.80 -24.39 0.14
N PRO A 152 10.75 -23.05 0.01
CA PRO A 152 10.52 -22.15 1.14
C PRO A 152 9.25 -22.52 1.92
N GLN A 153 9.32 -22.42 3.25
CA GLN A 153 8.20 -22.62 4.15
C GLN A 153 8.21 -21.52 5.21
N ARG A 154 7.02 -21.05 5.59
CA ARG A 154 6.85 -20.02 6.62
C ARG A 154 7.13 -20.58 8.04
N PRO A 155 7.60 -19.75 8.99
CA PRO A 155 7.94 -18.33 8.82
C PRO A 155 9.22 -18.13 8.02
N MET A 156 9.27 -17.08 7.20
CA MET A 156 10.41 -16.73 6.35
C MET A 156 11.22 -15.55 6.90
N SER A 157 12.43 -15.37 6.38
CA SER A 157 13.36 -14.32 6.78
C SER A 157 13.46 -13.25 5.71
N TYR A 158 13.63 -11.98 6.11
CA TYR A 158 13.65 -10.84 5.19
C TYR A 158 14.85 -9.94 5.46
N THR A 159 15.42 -9.39 4.38
CA THR A 159 16.42 -8.32 4.48
C THR A 159 15.69 -6.97 4.53
N PRO A 160 16.03 -6.07 5.47
CA PRO A 160 15.47 -4.72 5.46
C PRO A 160 15.72 -4.01 4.12
N THR A 161 14.68 -3.46 3.51
CA THR A 161 14.79 -2.64 2.30
C THR A 161 15.31 -1.24 2.67
N PRO A 162 16.14 -0.59 1.84
CA PRO A 162 16.66 0.75 2.13
C PRO A 162 15.57 1.81 2.32
N ASN A 163 14.49 1.73 1.54
CA ASN A 163 13.33 2.62 1.62
C ASN A 163 12.25 2.15 2.61
N ARG A 164 12.45 1.00 3.29
CA ARG A 164 11.54 0.44 4.30
C ARG A 164 10.11 0.20 3.80
N ILE A 165 9.97 -0.05 2.51
CA ILE A 165 8.71 -0.45 1.87
C ILE A 165 8.72 -1.95 1.68
N TYR A 166 7.59 -2.58 2.00
CA TYR A 166 7.40 -4.02 1.96
C TYR A 166 6.06 -4.37 1.33
N ALA A 167 6.08 -4.78 0.06
CA ALA A 167 4.91 -5.37 -0.60
C ALA A 167 4.74 -6.81 -0.08
N LEU A 168 3.55 -7.13 0.42
CA LEU A 168 3.31 -8.43 1.05
C LEU A 168 3.06 -9.51 -0.02
N PRO A 169 3.71 -10.68 0.08
CA PRO A 169 3.60 -11.71 -0.95
C PRO A 169 2.26 -12.44 -0.88
N PHE A 170 1.59 -12.52 -2.02
CA PHE A 170 0.42 -13.35 -2.24
C PHE A 170 0.58 -14.12 -3.56
N ASP A 171 -0.03 -15.30 -3.63
CA ASP A 171 -0.13 -16.07 -4.88
C ASP A 171 -1.49 -15.84 -5.54
N CYS A 172 -2.56 -15.97 -4.74
CA CYS A 172 -3.95 -15.86 -5.13
C CYS A 172 -4.82 -15.81 -3.85
N PHE A 173 -6.14 -15.98 -3.97
CA PHE A 173 -7.03 -16.21 -2.83
C PHE A 173 -6.63 -17.46 -2.03
N ILE A 174 -6.96 -17.48 -0.74
CA ILE A 174 -6.52 -18.55 0.16
C ILE A 174 -7.22 -19.87 -0.20
N GLY A 175 -6.42 -20.88 -0.56
CA GLY A 175 -6.90 -22.20 -0.99
C GLY A 175 -7.05 -22.38 -2.49
N CYS A 176 -6.57 -21.43 -3.30
CA CYS A 176 -6.55 -21.60 -4.75
C CYS A 176 -5.64 -22.76 -5.19
N HIS A 177 -6.13 -23.59 -6.13
CA HIS A 177 -5.40 -24.71 -6.72
C HIS A 177 -5.33 -24.63 -8.26
N ALA A 178 -5.82 -23.55 -8.85
CA ALA A 178 -5.83 -23.37 -10.30
C ALA A 178 -4.40 -23.19 -10.84
N MET A 179 -4.07 -23.91 -11.91
CA MET A 179 -2.81 -23.76 -12.64
C MET A 179 -3.08 -23.90 -14.15
N PRO A 180 -2.99 -22.81 -14.95
CA PRO A 180 -2.72 -21.43 -14.53
C PRO A 180 -3.89 -20.80 -13.76
N HIS A 181 -3.63 -19.71 -13.04
CA HIS A 181 -4.67 -18.82 -12.53
C HIS A 181 -5.49 -18.21 -13.68
N ASN A 182 -6.73 -17.81 -13.41
CA ASN A 182 -7.70 -17.34 -14.39
C ASN A 182 -8.59 -16.24 -13.80
N ASP A 183 -9.50 -15.66 -14.59
CA ASP A 183 -10.32 -14.52 -14.18
C ASP A 183 -11.18 -14.80 -12.93
N ALA A 184 -11.66 -16.04 -12.76
CA ALA A 184 -12.39 -16.43 -11.56
C ALA A 184 -11.51 -16.38 -10.29
N CYS A 185 -10.20 -16.59 -10.44
CA CYS A 185 -9.23 -16.41 -9.36
C CYS A 185 -9.14 -14.93 -8.95
N ASN A 186 -9.12 -14.01 -9.92
CA ASN A 186 -9.02 -12.57 -9.67
C ASN A 186 -10.27 -12.06 -8.91
N ILE A 187 -11.47 -12.46 -9.36
CA ILE A 187 -12.73 -12.14 -8.67
C ILE A 187 -12.70 -12.66 -7.24
N GLN A 188 -12.34 -13.93 -7.05
CA GLN A 188 -12.35 -14.53 -5.72
C GLN A 188 -11.29 -13.92 -4.79
N GLN A 189 -10.14 -13.51 -5.33
CA GLN A 189 -9.12 -12.81 -4.55
C GLN A 189 -9.58 -11.41 -4.14
N SER A 190 -10.16 -10.64 -5.06
CA SER A 190 -10.73 -9.32 -4.72
C SER A 190 -11.84 -9.45 -3.67
N ASN A 191 -12.71 -10.45 -3.77
CA ASN A 191 -13.74 -10.74 -2.76
C ASN A 191 -13.20 -11.02 -1.35
N GLU A 192 -11.91 -11.35 -1.22
CA GLU A 192 -11.26 -11.68 0.04
C GLU A 192 -10.45 -10.51 0.62
N ILE A 193 -10.25 -9.41 -0.11
CA ILE A 193 -9.27 -8.35 0.23
C ILE A 193 -9.42 -7.80 1.66
N ILE A 194 -10.65 -7.67 2.17
CA ILE A 194 -10.94 -7.27 3.56
C ILE A 194 -11.64 -8.36 4.39
N GLU A 195 -11.67 -9.60 3.92
CA GLU A 195 -12.10 -10.74 4.73
C GLU A 195 -11.04 -11.07 5.78
N SER A 196 -11.48 -11.40 7.00
CA SER A 196 -10.56 -11.65 8.12
C SER A 196 -9.56 -12.77 7.81
N LYS A 197 -9.97 -13.82 7.11
CA LYS A 197 -9.07 -14.93 6.73
C LYS A 197 -7.88 -14.48 5.86
N TYR A 198 -8.08 -13.49 4.99
CA TYR A 198 -7.05 -13.02 4.06
C TYR A 198 -6.18 -11.99 4.74
N LEU A 199 -6.80 -11.00 5.40
CA LEU A 199 -6.08 -10.02 6.18
C LEU A 199 -5.23 -10.69 7.26
N ASP A 200 -5.73 -11.70 7.99
CA ASP A 200 -4.92 -12.42 8.99
C ASP A 200 -3.70 -13.12 8.37
N ASP A 201 -3.81 -13.67 7.16
CA ASP A 201 -2.66 -14.26 6.44
C ASP A 201 -1.64 -13.17 6.05
N GLN A 202 -2.11 -12.05 5.50
CA GLN A 202 -1.28 -10.91 5.14
C GLN A 202 -0.57 -10.31 6.36
N LEU A 203 -1.31 -10.06 7.44
CA LEU A 203 -0.75 -9.57 8.70
C LEU A 203 0.29 -10.54 9.26
N ALA A 204 0.08 -11.86 9.16
CA ALA A 204 1.09 -12.83 9.57
C ALA A 204 2.37 -12.76 8.73
N ARG A 205 2.27 -12.50 7.42
CA ARG A 205 3.44 -12.27 6.54
C ARG A 205 4.14 -10.95 6.89
N GLY A 206 3.37 -9.89 7.11
CA GLY A 206 3.87 -8.61 7.59
C GLY A 206 4.56 -8.72 8.94
N SER A 207 4.10 -9.60 9.83
CA SER A 207 4.76 -9.91 11.11
C SER A 207 6.11 -10.61 10.94
N GLU A 208 6.27 -11.50 9.97
CA GLU A 208 7.56 -12.12 9.64
C GLU A 208 8.57 -11.05 9.22
N ILE A 209 8.17 -10.14 8.32
CA ILE A 209 8.99 -8.99 7.90
C ILE A 209 9.30 -8.07 9.08
N SER A 210 8.27 -7.69 9.85
CA SER A 210 8.38 -6.83 11.04
C SER A 210 9.46 -7.34 12.00
N SER A 211 9.44 -8.65 12.28
CA SER A 211 10.39 -9.27 13.21
C SER A 211 11.85 -9.15 12.73
N CYS A 212 12.08 -9.17 11.42
CA CYS A 212 13.40 -9.01 10.81
C CYS A 212 13.93 -7.57 10.86
N ILE A 213 13.04 -6.58 11.02
CA ILE A 213 13.37 -5.15 11.02
C ILE A 213 13.27 -4.53 12.42
N GLY A 214 13.13 -5.36 13.47
CA GLY A 214 13.12 -4.93 14.87
C GLY A 214 11.75 -4.54 15.41
N LEU A 215 10.66 -4.90 14.74
CA LEU A 215 9.28 -4.64 15.15
C LEU A 215 8.57 -5.94 15.54
N ALA A 216 7.81 -5.97 16.64
CA ALA A 216 7.19 -7.21 17.12
C ALA A 216 6.13 -7.78 16.14
N HIS A 217 5.34 -6.89 15.54
CA HIS A 217 4.39 -7.15 14.46
C HIS A 217 4.02 -5.80 13.84
N LEU A 218 3.40 -5.78 12.65
CA LEU A 218 3.19 -4.52 11.93
C LEU A 218 2.33 -3.48 12.68
N GLU A 219 1.39 -3.92 13.52
CA GLU A 219 0.56 -3.07 14.40
C GLU A 219 1.24 -2.68 15.73
N ALA A 220 2.51 -3.06 15.96
CA ALA A 220 3.19 -2.83 17.25
C ALA A 220 3.65 -1.37 17.45
N ALA A 221 3.60 -0.57 16.39
CA ALA A 221 3.81 0.88 16.42
C ALA A 221 2.56 1.60 15.90
N PRO A 222 2.37 2.89 16.21
CA PRO A 222 1.30 3.69 15.61
C PRO A 222 1.34 3.59 14.08
N TYR A 223 0.19 3.43 13.45
CA TYR A 223 0.09 3.32 12.00
C TYR A 223 -1.04 4.15 11.43
N ILE A 224 -0.90 4.54 10.17
CA ILE A 224 -1.96 5.02 9.31
C ILE A 224 -2.49 3.81 8.55
N LEU A 225 -3.80 3.63 8.53
CA LEU A 225 -4.46 2.68 7.64
C LEU A 225 -4.86 3.43 6.38
N ASP A 226 -4.26 3.05 5.27
CA ASP A 226 -4.50 3.64 3.97
C ASP A 226 -5.28 2.65 3.10
N ILE A 227 -6.27 3.14 2.37
CA ILE A 227 -7.20 2.32 1.62
C ILE A 227 -7.44 2.99 0.27
N ASP A 228 -6.97 2.40 -0.81
CA ASP A 228 -7.42 2.76 -2.14
C ASP A 228 -8.77 2.07 -2.41
N LEU A 229 -9.71 2.81 -3.00
CA LEU A 229 -11.00 2.25 -3.40
C LEU A 229 -10.86 1.31 -4.60
N ASP A 230 -9.81 1.45 -5.40
CA ASP A 230 -9.56 0.58 -6.54
C ASP A 230 -9.22 -0.87 -6.13
N ALA A 231 -8.94 -1.13 -4.85
CA ALA A 231 -8.80 -2.48 -4.29
C ALA A 231 -10.13 -3.27 -4.29
N PHE A 232 -11.28 -2.60 -4.43
CA PHE A 232 -12.60 -3.22 -4.41
C PHE A 232 -13.13 -3.40 -5.84
N HIS A 233 -12.98 -4.61 -6.40
CA HIS A 233 -13.40 -4.88 -7.79
C HIS A 233 -14.83 -5.42 -7.90
N THR A 234 -15.49 -5.70 -6.78
CA THR A 234 -16.86 -6.22 -6.76
C THR A 234 -17.61 -5.70 -5.53
N ARG A 235 -18.94 -5.79 -5.53
CA ARG A 235 -19.74 -5.53 -4.32
C ARG A 235 -19.36 -6.40 -3.15
N ARG A 236 -18.97 -7.64 -3.44
CA ARG A 236 -18.59 -8.61 -2.41
C ARG A 236 -17.27 -8.23 -1.74
N ALA A 237 -16.35 -7.60 -2.46
CA ALA A 237 -15.06 -7.13 -1.92
C ALA A 237 -15.25 -6.08 -0.82
N ILE A 238 -16.17 -5.11 -1.00
CA ILE A 238 -16.47 -4.09 0.01
C ILE A 238 -17.49 -4.58 1.07
N SER A 239 -18.20 -5.68 0.81
CA SER A 239 -19.17 -6.31 1.74
C SER A 239 -18.69 -7.68 2.25
N PRO A 240 -17.66 -7.77 3.12
CA PRO A 240 -17.12 -9.03 3.63
C PRO A 240 -18.13 -9.77 4.53
N GLN A 241 -18.01 -11.11 4.59
CA GLN A 241 -18.74 -11.97 5.52
C GLN A 241 -18.18 -11.83 6.94
N ASP A 242 -16.87 -11.70 7.07
CA ASP A 242 -16.18 -11.54 8.35
C ASP A 242 -15.23 -10.34 8.31
N SER A 243 -15.71 -9.21 8.82
CA SER A 243 -14.99 -7.93 8.91
C SER A 243 -14.18 -7.76 10.21
N ALA A 244 -14.06 -8.79 11.06
CA ALA A 244 -13.47 -8.64 12.39
C ALA A 244 -12.05 -8.07 12.37
N THR A 245 -11.18 -8.55 11.48
CA THR A 245 -9.81 -8.06 11.35
C THR A 245 -9.76 -6.68 10.70
N PHE A 246 -10.58 -6.42 9.67
CA PHE A 246 -10.66 -5.09 9.06
C PHE A 246 -11.09 -4.02 10.09
N TYR A 247 -12.12 -4.31 10.90
CA TYR A 247 -12.58 -3.42 11.96
C TYR A 247 -11.55 -3.24 13.08
N ARG A 248 -10.74 -4.27 13.37
CA ARG A 248 -9.62 -4.15 14.30
C ARG A 248 -8.56 -3.18 13.76
N LEU A 249 -8.22 -3.25 12.48
CA LEU A 249 -7.30 -2.31 11.84
C LEU A 249 -7.84 -0.87 11.91
N ILE A 250 -9.11 -0.66 11.55
CA ILE A 250 -9.76 0.65 11.65
C ILE A 250 -9.69 1.22 13.07
N LYS A 251 -10.07 0.44 14.08
CA LYS A 251 -10.07 0.89 15.49
C LYS A 251 -8.70 1.34 15.94
N ASN A 252 -7.68 0.54 15.64
CA ASN A 252 -6.32 0.71 16.16
C ASN A 252 -5.46 1.69 15.35
N ALA A 253 -5.85 2.01 14.10
CA ALA A 253 -5.18 3.02 13.28
C ALA A 253 -5.22 4.40 13.96
N ALA A 254 -4.12 5.14 13.87
CA ALA A 254 -4.05 6.51 14.38
C ALA A 254 -4.88 7.49 13.52
N ALA A 255 -4.89 7.26 12.22
CA ALA A 255 -5.70 7.97 11.23
C ALA A 255 -5.98 7.03 10.05
N ILE A 256 -6.96 7.38 9.23
CA ILE A 256 -7.29 6.64 8.01
C ILE A 256 -7.17 7.58 6.80
N THR A 257 -6.49 7.13 5.76
CA THR A 257 -6.52 7.77 4.43
C THR A 257 -7.31 6.91 3.46
N ILE A 258 -8.06 7.56 2.57
CA ILE A 258 -8.84 6.92 1.52
C ILE A 258 -8.52 7.63 0.20
N ALA A 259 -8.02 6.91 -0.79
CA ALA A 259 -7.87 7.40 -2.15
C ALA A 259 -9.05 6.93 -2.99
N THR A 260 -9.71 7.86 -3.69
CA THR A 260 -10.93 7.52 -4.44
C THR A 260 -10.68 7.01 -5.85
N GLU A 261 -9.59 7.47 -6.47
CA GLU A 261 -9.10 7.08 -7.80
C GLU A 261 -10.19 6.62 -8.78
N ALA A 262 -11.14 7.52 -9.07
CA ALA A 262 -12.38 7.14 -9.72
C ALA A 262 -12.21 6.48 -11.10
N GLU A 263 -11.17 6.87 -11.85
CA GLU A 263 -10.83 6.23 -13.12
C GLU A 263 -10.32 4.79 -12.91
N CYS A 264 -9.45 4.56 -11.91
CA CYS A 264 -8.95 3.22 -11.56
C CYS A 264 -10.09 2.31 -11.09
N VAL A 265 -11.01 2.81 -10.26
CA VAL A 265 -12.21 2.07 -9.83
C VAL A 265 -13.05 1.64 -11.03
N GLU A 266 -13.27 2.52 -12.02
CA GLU A 266 -14.03 2.19 -13.23
C GLU A 266 -13.32 1.14 -14.09
N GLU A 267 -12.00 1.26 -14.26
CA GLU A 267 -11.20 0.34 -15.09
C GLU A 267 -11.05 -1.06 -14.47
N LEU A 268 -11.02 -1.16 -13.14
CA LEU A 268 -10.78 -2.42 -12.41
C LEU A 268 -12.05 -3.14 -11.96
N TRP A 269 -13.23 -2.54 -12.14
CA TRP A 269 -14.48 -3.15 -11.73
C TRP A 269 -14.81 -4.43 -12.52
N LEU A 270 -15.13 -5.51 -11.81
CA LEU A 270 -15.36 -6.84 -12.38
C LEU A 270 -16.84 -7.29 -12.32
N ASP A 271 -17.71 -6.54 -11.64
CA ASP A 271 -19.13 -6.90 -11.51
C ASP A 271 -20.00 -6.19 -12.57
N GLU A 272 -20.14 -6.82 -13.74
CA GLU A 272 -20.88 -6.25 -14.88
C GLU A 272 -22.38 -6.03 -14.60
N ASP A 273 -22.95 -6.76 -13.63
CA ASP A 273 -24.37 -6.72 -13.31
C ASP A 273 -24.73 -5.64 -12.28
N ASP A 274 -23.75 -5.06 -11.59
CA ASP A 274 -23.92 -4.00 -10.59
C ASP A 274 -22.95 -2.84 -10.82
N VAL A 275 -23.44 -1.80 -11.48
CA VAL A 275 -22.67 -0.57 -11.70
C VAL A 275 -22.48 0.15 -10.37
N THR A 276 -21.21 0.32 -9.99
CA THR A 276 -20.80 1.17 -8.87
C THR A 276 -19.83 2.25 -9.35
N GLY A 277 -19.61 3.27 -8.53
CA GLY A 277 -18.48 4.19 -8.69
C GLY A 277 -17.75 4.43 -7.37
N ALA A 278 -16.69 5.23 -7.45
CA ALA A 278 -15.90 5.63 -6.28
C ALA A 278 -16.74 6.28 -5.17
N ASP A 279 -17.75 7.09 -5.51
CA ASP A 279 -18.63 7.73 -4.52
C ASP A 279 -19.44 6.71 -3.71
N ASP A 280 -19.95 5.65 -4.36
CA ASP A 280 -20.70 4.58 -3.70
C ASP A 280 -19.78 3.76 -2.79
N LEU A 281 -18.60 3.38 -3.29
CA LEU A 281 -17.58 2.65 -2.51
C LEU A 281 -17.09 3.48 -1.31
N LEU A 282 -16.89 4.79 -1.49
CA LEU A 282 -16.53 5.70 -0.42
C LEU A 282 -17.62 5.72 0.66
N GLN A 283 -18.90 5.81 0.26
CA GLN A 283 -20.01 5.80 1.21
C GLN A 283 -20.06 4.48 2.00
N GLU A 284 -19.88 3.33 1.33
CA GLU A 284 -19.84 2.03 1.98
C GLU A 284 -18.65 1.90 2.94
N LEU A 285 -17.45 2.32 2.51
CA LEU A 285 -16.25 2.30 3.34
C LEU A 285 -16.39 3.20 4.58
N LEU A 286 -16.96 4.40 4.43
CA LEU A 286 -17.26 5.28 5.56
C LEU A 286 -18.27 4.64 6.53
N ALA A 287 -19.23 3.85 6.03
CA ALA A 287 -20.15 3.09 6.87
C ALA A 287 -19.44 1.96 7.62
N HIS A 288 -18.47 1.27 7.00
CA HIS A 288 -17.60 0.31 7.69
C HIS A 288 -16.80 0.98 8.82
N ILE A 289 -16.25 2.16 8.56
CA ILE A 289 -15.50 2.94 9.55
C ILE A 289 -16.41 3.36 10.71
N ASP A 290 -17.59 3.91 10.44
CA ASP A 290 -18.54 4.26 11.49
C ASP A 290 -18.98 3.04 12.31
N HIS A 291 -19.26 1.91 11.67
CA HIS A 291 -19.66 0.69 12.38
C HIS A 291 -18.54 0.13 13.26
N ALA A 292 -17.29 0.22 12.82
CA ALA A 292 -16.15 -0.25 13.58
C ALA A 292 -15.89 0.58 14.84
N LEU A 293 -16.18 1.89 14.85
CA LEU A 293 -15.86 2.80 15.96
C LEU A 293 -16.96 2.90 17.02
#